data_AF-A0A2E1VIT8-F1
#
_entry.id   AF-A0A2E1VIT8-F1
#
_cell.length_a   1.000
_cell.length_b   1.000
_cell.length_c   1.000
_cell.angle_alpha   90.00
_cell.angle_beta   90.00
_cell.angle_gamma   90.00
#
_symmetry.space_group_name_H-M   'P 1'
#
loop_
_entity.id
_entity.type
_entity.pdbx_description
1 polymer ?
#
loop_
_entity_poly.entity_id
_entity_poly.type
_entity_poly.pdbx_seq_one_letter_code
_entity_poly.pdbx_strand_id
1 'polypeptide(L)'
;MSARRLEIGEPVKVREDYPIGHIRTPVYIRGRTGTVVRYLGEFGNPETLAYCLPTEPRALYKVRFNQADVWPHYRGSLHDTVELDLYEHWFEGGSNA
;
A
#
# COMPACT_ATOMS: atom_id res chain seq x y z
N MET A 1 17.78 5.04 9.78
CA MET A 1 17.54 3.60 10.04
C MET A 1 16.59 3.14 8.95
N SER A 2 17.08 2.39 7.95
CA SER A 2 16.18 1.83 6.93
C SER A 2 15.25 0.83 7.63
N ALA A 3 13.94 1.00 7.44
CA ALA A 3 12.96 0.10 8.01
C ALA A 3 13.20 -1.32 7.50
N ARG A 4 12.89 -2.33 8.31
CA ARG A 4 12.99 -3.73 7.87
C ARG A 4 12.13 -3.92 6.62
N ARG A 5 12.72 -4.49 5.57
CA ARG A 5 11.98 -4.90 4.37
C ARG A 5 10.95 -5.97 4.74
N LEU A 6 9.74 -5.81 4.23
CA LEU A 6 8.66 -6.77 4.44
C LEU A 6 8.86 -8.01 3.57
N GLU A 7 8.57 -9.17 4.13
CA GLU A 7 8.74 -10.45 3.46
C GLU A 7 7.49 -10.89 2.71
N ILE A 8 7.65 -11.77 1.71
CA ILE A 8 6.51 -12.38 1.02
C ILE A 8 5.69 -13.19 2.03
N GLY A 9 4.38 -13.00 2.04
CA GLY A 9 3.46 -13.61 3.00
C GLY A 9 3.23 -12.79 4.26
N GLU A 10 3.99 -11.71 4.48
CA GLU A 10 3.80 -10.83 5.65
C GLU A 10 2.46 -10.07 5.54
N PRO A 11 1.61 -10.08 6.59
CA PRO A 11 0.39 -9.28 6.59
C PRO A 11 0.73 -7.80 6.78
N VAL A 12 0.04 -6.94 6.05
CA VAL A 12 0.18 -5.48 6.14
C VAL A 12 -1.20 -4.85 6.29
N LYS A 13 -1.30 -3.84 7.16
CA LYS A 13 -2.49 -3.00 7.25
C LYS A 13 -2.23 -1.66 6.60
N VAL A 14 -3.07 -1.29 5.65
CA VAL A 14 -3.00 0.02 5.00
C VAL A 14 -3.57 1.07 5.94
N ARG A 15 -2.86 2.19 6.09
CA ARG A 15 -3.30 3.32 6.92
C ARG A 15 -4.66 3.85 6.48
N GLU A 16 -5.49 4.19 7.45
CA GLU A 16 -6.80 4.82 7.25
C GLU A 16 -6.70 6.35 7.23
N ASP A 17 -5.72 6.88 6.50
CA ASP A 17 -5.43 8.31 6.46
C ASP A 17 -6.03 8.99 5.23
N TYR A 18 -6.41 10.27 5.37
CA TYR A 18 -6.98 11.09 4.29
C TYR A 18 -6.23 12.41 4.11
N PRO A 19 -4.92 12.36 3.81
CA PRO A 19 -4.13 13.57 3.58
C PRO A 19 -4.58 14.28 2.30
N ILE A 20 -4.39 15.59 2.30
CA ILE A 20 -4.62 16.44 1.13
C ILE A 20 -3.39 16.34 0.23
N GLY A 21 -3.60 16.14 -1.08
CA GLY A 21 -2.53 16.14 -2.07
C GLY A 21 -2.64 15.01 -3.09
N HIS A 22 -1.57 14.82 -3.86
CA HIS A 22 -1.48 13.73 -4.83
C HIS A 22 -1.18 12.39 -4.14
N ILE A 23 -2.18 11.52 -4.01
CA ILE A 23 -2.02 10.21 -3.35
C ILE A 23 -2.31 9.08 -4.34
N ARG A 24 -1.46 8.06 -4.35
CA ARG A 24 -1.61 6.86 -5.21
C ARG A 24 -2.31 5.69 -4.51
N THR A 25 -2.38 5.70 -3.17
CA THR A 25 -3.10 4.68 -2.39
C THR A 25 -4.61 4.89 -2.48
N PRO A 26 -5.36 3.97 -3.14
CA PRO A 26 -6.79 4.15 -3.37
C PRO A 26 -7.60 4.13 -2.07
N VAL A 27 -8.67 4.92 -2.00
CA VAL A 27 -9.50 5.03 -0.79
C VAL A 27 -10.10 3.69 -0.35
N TYR A 28 -10.51 2.84 -1.28
CA TYR A 28 -11.17 1.56 -0.95
C TYR A 28 -10.28 0.57 -0.19
N ILE A 29 -8.95 0.75 -0.25
CA ILE A 29 -7.99 -0.14 0.42
C ILE A 29 -7.50 0.40 1.75
N ARG A 30 -7.78 1.67 2.06
CA ARG A 30 -7.36 2.30 3.33
C ARG A 30 -8.08 1.64 4.50
N GLY A 31 -7.34 1.35 5.57
CA GLY A 31 -7.81 0.57 6.72
C GLY A 31 -7.89 -0.95 6.49
N ARG A 32 -7.68 -1.44 5.26
CA ARG A 32 -7.76 -2.88 4.94
C ARG A 32 -6.44 -3.59 5.20
N THR A 33 -6.54 -4.87 5.56
CA THR A 33 -5.39 -5.76 5.72
C THR A 33 -5.20 -6.60 4.47
N GLY A 34 -3.98 -6.70 3.99
CA GLY A 34 -3.60 -7.54 2.85
C GLY A 34 -2.32 -8.32 3.15
N THR A 35 -1.85 -9.07 2.15
CA THR A 35 -0.64 -9.89 2.25
C THR A 35 0.37 -9.46 1.19
N VAL A 36 1.62 -9.28 1.59
CA VAL A 36 2.72 -8.97 0.65
C VAL A 36 2.92 -10.17 -0.30
N VAL A 37 2.80 -9.90 -1.60
CA VAL A 37 3.06 -10.90 -2.66
C VAL A 37 4.47 -10.75 -3.19
N ARG A 38 4.97 -9.51 -3.29
CA ARG A 38 6.28 -9.22 -3.89
C ARG A 38 6.79 -7.85 -3.50
N TYR A 39 8.10 -7.74 -3.27
CA TYR A 39 8.82 -6.47 -3.30
C TYR A 39 9.20 -6.08 -4.73
N LEU A 40 8.87 -4.86 -5.13
CA LEU A 40 9.05 -4.37 -6.50
C LEU A 40 10.30 -3.51 -6.69
N GLY A 41 10.86 -2.96 -5.61
CA GLY A 41 12.01 -2.06 -5.66
C GLY A 41 11.77 -0.79 -4.85
N GLU A 42 12.73 0.13 -4.92
CA GLU A 42 12.59 1.49 -4.39
C GLU A 42 12.33 2.46 -5.55
N PHE A 43 11.33 3.32 -5.39
CA PHE A 43 10.96 4.33 -6.36
C PHE A 43 10.73 5.66 -5.65
N GLY A 44 10.86 6.79 -6.35
CA GLY A 44 10.62 8.09 -5.73
C GLY A 44 9.18 8.21 -5.21
N ASN A 45 9.00 8.90 -4.08
CA ASN A 45 7.67 9.12 -3.50
C ASN A 45 6.78 9.90 -4.50
N PRO A 46 5.66 9.32 -4.98
CA PRO A 46 4.80 9.97 -5.96
C PRO A 46 4.14 11.24 -5.41
N GLU A 47 3.97 11.33 -4.09
CA GLU A 47 3.31 12.45 -3.43
C GLU A 47 4.13 13.74 -3.54
N THR A 48 5.46 13.65 -3.48
CA THR A 48 6.37 14.80 -3.68
C THR A 48 6.73 15.00 -5.15
N LEU A 49 6.90 13.91 -5.91
CA LEU A 49 7.19 13.97 -7.36
C LEU A 49 6.11 14.72 -8.14
N ALA A 50 4.84 14.59 -7.75
CA ALA A 50 3.73 15.31 -8.39
C ALA A 50 3.87 16.84 -8.31
N TYR A 51 4.67 17.36 -7.38
CA TYR A 51 4.93 18.78 -7.17
C TYR A 51 6.38 19.18 -7.51
N CYS A 52 7.13 18.32 -8.19
CA CYS A 52 8.54 18.54 -8.52
C CYS A 52 9.43 18.85 -7.30
N LEU A 53 9.06 18.33 -6.12
CA LEU A 53 9.82 18.51 -4.89
C LEU A 53 10.92 17.44 -4.78
N PRO A 54 12.01 17.70 -4.02
CA PRO A 54 12.97 16.67 -3.65
C PRO A 54 12.26 15.46 -3.03
N THR A 55 12.72 14.27 -3.39
CA THR A 55 12.07 13.02 -3.01
C THR A 55 13.11 12.00 -2.58
N GLU A 56 12.79 11.26 -1.52
CA GLU A 56 13.55 10.10 -1.10
C GLU A 56 12.90 8.83 -1.69
N PRO A 57 13.69 7.84 -2.10
CA PRO A 57 13.15 6.55 -2.52
C PRO A 57 12.33 5.89 -1.41
N ARG A 58 11.27 5.22 -1.81
CA ARG A 58 10.38 4.44 -0.95
C ARG A 58 10.23 3.04 -1.51
N ALA A 59 10.22 2.04 -0.64
CA ALA A 59 9.95 0.68 -1.04
C ALA A 59 8.50 0.53 -1.55
N LEU A 60 8.36 -0.14 -2.69
CA LEU A 60 7.08 -0.46 -3.32
C LEU A 60 6.83 -1.97 -3.25
N TYR A 61 5.64 -2.34 -2.81
CA TYR A 61 5.23 -3.73 -2.65
C TYR A 61 3.94 -4.01 -3.42
N LYS A 62 3.87 -5.18 -4.04
CA LYS A 62 2.61 -5.75 -4.51
C LYS A 62 1.92 -6.44 -3.33
N VAL A 63 0.71 -6.03 -3.01
CA VAL A 63 -0.09 -6.54 -1.89
C VAL A 63 -1.41 -7.08 -2.41
N ARG A 64 -1.78 -8.28 -1.95
CA ARG A 64 -3.03 -8.97 -2.29
C ARG A 64 -4.05 -8.79 -1.18
N PHE A 65 -5.29 -8.56 -1.59
CA PHE A 65 -6.46 -8.46 -0.73
C PHE A 65 -7.56 -9.37 -1.24
N ASN A 66 -8.34 -9.99 -0.37
CA ASN A 66 -9.54 -10.70 -0.78
C ASN A 66 -10.62 -9.68 -1.13
N GLN A 67 -11.34 -9.88 -2.24
CA GLN A 67 -12.37 -8.93 -2.67
C GLN A 67 -13.50 -8.81 -1.63
N ALA A 68 -13.84 -9.90 -0.94
CA ALA A 68 -14.84 -9.91 0.13
C ALA A 68 -14.49 -9.02 1.33
N ASP A 69 -13.19 -8.81 1.61
CA ASP A 69 -12.73 -7.95 2.72
C ASP A 69 -12.70 -6.46 2.33
N VAL A 70 -12.66 -6.18 1.02
CA VAL A 70 -12.57 -4.83 0.45
C VAL A 70 -13.97 -4.25 0.19
N TRP A 71 -14.86 -5.02 -0.43
CA TRP A 71 -16.17 -4.56 -0.85
C TRP A 71 -17.29 -5.19 -0.01
N PRO A 72 -18.03 -4.40 0.78
CA PRO A 72 -19.25 -4.87 1.42
C PRO A 72 -20.22 -5.45 0.39
N HIS A 73 -20.79 -6.61 0.68
CA HIS A 73 -21.72 -7.32 -0.20
C HIS A 73 -21.14 -7.83 -1.53
N TYR A 74 -19.83 -8.11 -1.58
CA TYR A 74 -19.23 -8.82 -2.69
C TYR A 74 -19.95 -10.15 -2.98
N ARG A 75 -20.41 -10.35 -4.22
CA ARG A 75 -21.17 -11.55 -4.66
C ARG A 75 -20.36 -12.54 -5.49
N GLY A 76 -19.08 -12.26 -5.72
CA GLY A 76 -18.17 -13.13 -6.45
C GLY A 76 -17.67 -14.30 -5.59
N SER A 77 -16.64 -14.98 -6.08
CA SER A 77 -16.01 -16.08 -5.36
C SER A 77 -15.29 -15.57 -4.11
N LEU A 78 -15.32 -16.35 -3.02
CA LEU A 78 -14.50 -16.07 -1.82
C LEU A 78 -12.99 -16.17 -2.09
N HIS A 79 -12.61 -16.72 -3.25
CA HIS A 79 -11.22 -16.81 -3.70
C HIS A 79 -10.81 -15.67 -4.63
N ASP A 80 -11.74 -14.77 -4.99
CA ASP A 80 -11.41 -13.63 -5.82
C ASP A 80 -10.55 -12.65 -5.01
N THR A 81 -9.48 -12.18 -5.66
CA THR A 81 -8.52 -11.27 -5.05
C THR A 81 -8.31 -10.04 -5.91
N VAL A 82 -7.77 -8.99 -5.30
CA VAL A 82 -7.28 -7.79 -5.97
C VAL A 82 -5.86 -7.53 -5.48
N GLU A 83 -4.96 -7.21 -6.41
CA GLU A 83 -3.57 -6.88 -6.10
C GLU A 83 -3.29 -5.43 -6.42
N LEU A 84 -2.62 -4.74 -5.51
CA LEU A 84 -2.26 -3.33 -5.64
C LEU A 84 -0.76 -3.16 -5.39
N ASP A 85 -0.16 -2.20 -6.09
CA ASP A 85 1.21 -1.76 -5.81
C ASP A 85 1.14 -0.57 -4.84
N LEU A 86 1.65 -0.76 -3.62
CA LEU A 86 1.53 0.16 -2.50
C LEU A 86 2.91 0.48 -1.92
N TYR A 87 3.13 1.77 -1.64
CA TYR A 87 4.36 2.26 -1.03
C TYR A 87 4.38 2.00 0.47
N GLU A 88 5.56 1.72 1.03
CA GLU A 88 5.74 1.29 2.42
C GLU A 88 5.20 2.27 3.46
N HIS A 89 5.25 3.58 3.20
CA HIS A 89 4.80 4.61 4.16
C HIS A 89 3.28 4.62 4.36
N TRP A 90 2.54 3.94 3.46
CA TRP A 90 1.12 3.71 3.59
C TRP A 90 0.76 2.50 4.45
N PHE A 91 1.72 1.71 4.93
CA PHE A 91 1.46 0.65 5.90
C PHE A 91 1.52 1.18 7.33
N GLU A 92 0.70 0.64 8.22
CA GLU A 92 0.77 0.94 9.65
C GLU A 92 2.16 0.58 10.19
N GLY A 93 2.77 1.49 10.97
CA GLY A 93 4.16 1.37 11.42
C GLY A 93 5.21 1.79 10.38
N GLY A 94 4.81 2.10 9.14
CA GLY A 94 5.65 2.75 8.14
C GLY A 94 6.01 4.18 8.57
N SER A 95 7.26 4.58 8.34
CA SER A 95 7.70 5.94 8.62
C SER A 95 7.23 6.91 7.53
N ASN A 96 6.72 8.08 7.94
CA ASN A 96 6.36 9.19 7.04
C ASN A 96 7.55 10.10 6.67
N ALA A 97 8.75 9.78 7.16
CA ALA A 97 9.92 10.68 7.14
C ALA A 97 10.19 11.34 5.79
#